data_AF-A0AAP0E2X0-F1
#
_entry.id   AF-A0AAP0E2X0-F1
#
_cell.length_a   1.000
_cell.length_b   1.000
_cell.length_c   1.000
_cell.angle_alpha   90.00
_cell.angle_beta   90.00
_cell.angle_gamma   90.00
#
_symmetry.space_group_name_H-M   'P 1'
#
loop_
_entity.id
_entity.type
_entity.pdbx_description
1 polymer ?
#
loop_
_entity_poly.entity_id
_entity_poly.type
_entity_poly.pdbx_seq_one_letter_code
_entity_poly.pdbx_strand_id
1 'polypeptide(L)'
;MVNGAVETCKESFFHRFHTYLNFSDILIKQNFDPNACGWAYGMNIFDLKEWKKRNITRIYHQWQSLKADRMLWKLGSLPPGLITFYNLTYPLDRSWHVLGLGYDAEVNSTEIENAGVVHYNGNYKPWLELAFPHYKGY
;
A
#
# COMPACT_ATOMS: atom_id res chain seq x y z
N MET A 1 14.58 2.78 8.99
CA MET A 1 13.52 2.50 8.01
C MET A 1 13.85 3.24 6.72
N VAL A 2 13.35 2.81 5.57
CA VAL A 2 13.55 3.48 4.27
C VAL A 2 12.26 4.11 3.75
N ASN A 3 11.14 3.41 3.93
CA ASN A 3 9.82 3.87 3.54
C ASN A 3 9.04 4.30 4.79
N GLY A 4 8.26 5.37 4.71
CA GLY A 4 7.22 5.74 5.66
C GLY A 4 5.89 5.75 4.93
N ALA A 5 4.94 4.93 5.38
CA ALA A 5 3.63 4.80 4.74
C ALA A 5 2.54 4.50 5.78
N VAL A 6 1.30 4.85 5.47
CA VAL A 6 0.15 4.44 6.28
C VAL A 6 -0.22 3.00 5.96
N GLU A 7 -0.30 2.19 7.01
CA GLU A 7 -0.76 0.79 6.93
C GLU A 7 -2.26 0.72 6.68
N THR A 8 -2.67 -0.16 5.78
CA THR A 8 -4.04 -0.19 5.27
C THR A 8 -4.87 -1.37 5.81
N CYS A 9 -4.30 -2.23 6.65
CA CYS A 9 -4.99 -3.45 7.13
C CYS A 9 -6.12 -3.21 8.13
N LYS A 10 -6.31 -1.97 8.57
CA LYS A 10 -7.47 -1.58 9.38
C LYS A 10 -8.68 -1.24 8.51
N GLU A 11 -8.50 -1.10 7.20
CA GLU A 11 -9.58 -0.81 6.25
C GLU A 11 -10.06 -2.10 5.60
N SER A 12 -11.37 -2.24 5.46
CA SER A 12 -12.05 -3.45 4.97
C SER A 12 -11.64 -3.86 3.54
N PHE A 13 -11.10 -2.92 2.76
CA PHE A 13 -10.80 -3.09 1.33
C PHE A 13 -9.32 -3.33 1.01
N PHE A 14 -8.41 -3.04 1.95
CA PHE A 14 -6.99 -3.25 1.72
C PHE A 14 -6.49 -4.46 2.49
N HIS A 15 -5.80 -5.30 1.76
CA HIS A 15 -5.51 -6.63 2.22
C HIS A 15 -4.12 -6.74 2.86
N ARG A 16 -3.90 -7.83 3.61
CA ARG A 16 -2.58 -8.22 4.10
C ARG A 16 -1.75 -8.85 2.98
N PHE A 17 -0.50 -9.17 3.28
CA PHE A 17 0.43 -9.75 2.32
C PHE A 17 -0.10 -10.99 1.58
N HIS A 18 -0.88 -11.87 2.25
CA HIS A 18 -1.45 -13.07 1.61
C HIS A 18 -2.34 -12.80 0.40
N THR A 19 -2.92 -11.61 0.29
CA THR A 19 -3.77 -11.27 -0.86
C THR A 19 -2.96 -10.81 -2.06
N TYR A 20 -1.74 -10.32 -1.83
CA TYR A 20 -0.86 -9.79 -2.86
C TYR A 20 0.17 -10.82 -3.33
N LEU A 21 0.71 -11.62 -2.41
CA LEU A 21 1.81 -12.54 -2.67
C LEU A 21 1.34 -14.00 -2.75
N ASN A 22 2.04 -14.81 -3.53
CA ASN A 22 1.74 -16.23 -3.70
C ASN A 22 2.46 -17.07 -2.63
N PHE A 23 1.80 -17.30 -1.50
CA PHE A 23 2.35 -18.10 -0.38
C PHE A 23 2.43 -19.61 -0.64
N SER A 24 1.95 -20.09 -1.79
CA SER A 24 2.23 -21.45 -2.24
C SER A 24 3.67 -21.60 -2.75
N ASP A 25 4.33 -20.50 -3.14
CA ASP A 25 5.74 -20.50 -3.53
C ASP A 25 6.64 -20.53 -2.28
N ILE A 26 7.61 -21.44 -2.27
CA ILE A 26 8.56 -21.64 -1.16
C ILE A 26 9.36 -20.37 -0.88
N LEU A 27 9.75 -19.62 -1.91
CA LEU A 27 10.53 -18.41 -1.77
C LEU A 27 9.74 -17.33 -1.01
N ILE A 28 8.46 -17.16 -1.32
CA ILE A 28 7.59 -16.21 -0.63
C ILE A 28 7.36 -16.65 0.82
N LYS A 29 7.00 -17.93 1.01
CA LYS A 29 6.69 -18.49 2.33
C LYS A 29 7.87 -18.42 3.31
N GLN A 30 9.11 -18.50 2.82
CA GLN A 30 10.30 -18.42 3.65
C GLN A 30 10.72 -16.98 4.00
N ASN A 31 10.37 -15.99 3.18
CA ASN A 31 10.86 -14.62 3.34
C ASN A 31 9.83 -13.66 3.94
N PHE A 32 8.54 -13.96 3.85
CA PHE A 32 7.45 -13.05 4.23
C PHE A 32 6.44 -13.70 5.17
N ASP A 33 5.79 -12.90 6.01
CA ASP A 33 4.65 -13.33 6.82
C ASP A 33 3.34 -13.05 6.06
N PRO A 34 2.45 -14.05 5.86
CA PRO A 34 1.15 -13.84 5.21
C PRO A 34 0.23 -12.85 5.95
N ASN A 35 0.43 -12.68 7.26
CA ASN A 35 -0.34 -11.77 8.09
C ASN A 35 0.27 -10.36 8.17
N ALA A 36 1.46 -10.15 7.60
CA ALA A 36 2.08 -8.84 7.57
C ALA A 36 1.17 -7.80 6.93
N CYS A 37 1.24 -6.58 7.47
CA CYS A 37 0.35 -5.53 7.03
C CYS A 37 0.84 -4.89 5.73
N GLY A 38 -0.07 -4.76 4.76
CA GLY A 38 0.14 -3.97 3.55
C GLY A 38 -0.01 -2.47 3.82
N TRP A 39 0.50 -1.69 2.88
CA TRP A 39 0.28 -0.25 2.78
C TRP A 39 -0.08 0.08 1.33
N ALA A 40 -0.52 1.30 1.05
CA ALA A 40 -0.89 1.72 -0.29
C ALA A 40 0.09 2.73 -0.87
N TYR A 41 0.31 2.63 -2.18
CA TYR A 41 0.88 3.74 -2.93
C TYR A 41 -0.14 4.89 -2.99
N GLY A 42 0.36 6.13 -2.90
CA GLY A 42 -0.47 7.34 -2.88
C GLY A 42 0.21 8.46 -2.10
N MET A 43 0.64 8.16 -0.89
CA MET A 43 1.45 9.04 -0.05
C MET A 43 2.52 8.20 0.65
N ASN A 44 3.79 8.51 0.39
CA ASN A 44 4.93 7.79 0.96
C ASN A 44 6.08 8.77 1.22
N ILE A 45 6.86 8.51 2.26
CA ILE A 45 8.08 9.24 2.59
C ILE A 45 9.26 8.30 2.40
N PHE A 46 10.21 8.66 1.56
CA PHE A 46 11.40 7.83 1.33
C PHE A 46 12.67 8.52 1.85
N ASP A 47 13.38 7.85 2.76
CA ASP A 47 14.74 8.25 3.14
C ASP A 47 15.72 7.83 2.03
N LEU A 48 16.08 8.78 1.17
CA LEU A 48 16.98 8.54 0.04
C LEU A 48 18.42 8.23 0.46
N LYS A 49 18.85 8.61 1.67
CA LYS A 49 20.19 8.26 2.19
C LYS A 49 20.21 6.79 2.57
N GLU A 50 19.22 6.33 3.35
CA GLU A 50 19.10 4.91 3.70
C GLU A 50 18.76 4.05 2.47
N TRP A 51 18.00 4.58 1.50
CA TRP A 51 17.76 3.92 0.21
C TRP A 51 19.07 3.58 -0.51
N LYS A 52 19.96 4.56 -0.65
CA LYS A 52 21.27 4.38 -1.30
C LYS A 52 22.16 3.43 -0.50
N LYS A 53 22.23 3.62 0.82
CA LYS A 53 23.06 2.80 1.73
C LYS A 53 22.68 1.32 1.71
N ARG A 54 21.38 1.01 1.66
CA ARG A 54 20.87 -0.37 1.63
C ARG A 54 20.72 -0.94 0.22
N ASN A 55 21.01 -0.12 -0.81
CA ASN A 55 20.91 -0.47 -2.22
C ASN A 55 19.54 -1.05 -2.59
N ILE A 56 18.48 -0.34 -2.19
CA ILE A 56 17.09 -0.77 -2.36
C ILE A 56 16.73 -0.97 -3.83
N THR A 57 17.25 -0.13 -4.74
CA THR A 57 17.07 -0.29 -6.19
C THR A 57 17.50 -1.68 -6.66
N ARG A 58 18.65 -2.19 -6.18
CA ARG A 58 19.10 -3.54 -6.53
C ARG A 58 18.16 -4.63 -6.00
N ILE A 59 17.71 -4.51 -4.75
CA ILE A 59 16.77 -5.46 -4.14
C ILE A 59 15.46 -5.50 -4.94
N TYR A 60 14.93 -4.34 -5.28
CA TYR A 60 13.73 -4.21 -6.12
C TYR A 60 13.88 -4.94 -7.46
N HIS A 61 15.00 -4.71 -8.17
CA HIS A 61 15.26 -5.37 -9.44
C HIS A 61 15.47 -6.89 -9.31
N GLN A 62 16.11 -7.36 -8.24
CA GLN A 62 16.27 -8.79 -7.96
C GLN A 62 14.92 -9.51 -7.82
N TRP A 63 13.98 -8.91 -7.08
CA TRP A 63 12.63 -9.46 -6.97
C TRP A 63 11.91 -9.45 -8.32
N GLN A 64 12.01 -8.36 -9.07
CA GLN A 64 11.39 -8.28 -10.40
C GLN A 64 11.94 -9.33 -11.38
N SER A 65 13.25 -9.60 -11.37
CA SER A 65 13.81 -10.65 -12.23
C SER A 65 13.29 -12.04 -11.85
N LEU A 66 13.14 -12.33 -10.55
CA LEU A 66 12.61 -13.61 -10.08
C LEU A 66 11.13 -13.81 -10.44
N LYS A 67 10.37 -12.72 -10.62
CA LYS A 67 8.98 -12.76 -11.09
C LYS A 67 8.86 -13.16 -12.56
N ALA A 68 9.85 -12.84 -13.40
CA ALA A 68 9.82 -13.21 -14.81
C ALA A 68 9.77 -14.74 -14.99
N ASP A 69 10.39 -15.47 -14.05
CA ASP A 69 10.46 -16.93 -14.07
C ASP A 69 9.39 -17.61 -13.19
N ARG A 70 8.73 -16.87 -12.28
CA ARG A 70 7.81 -17.41 -11.26
C ARG A 70 6.63 -16.47 -10.99
N MET A 71 5.41 -17.01 -10.89
CA MET A 71 4.23 -16.25 -10.46
C MET A 71 4.26 -15.96 -8.95
N LEU A 72 5.16 -15.07 -8.52
CA LEU A 72 5.38 -14.74 -7.10
C LEU A 72 4.29 -13.85 -6.47
N TRP A 73 3.56 -13.07 -7.27
CA TRP A 73 2.51 -12.16 -6.81
C TRP A 73 1.52 -11.80 -7.92
N LYS A 74 0.37 -11.24 -7.54
CA LYS A 74 -0.69 -10.78 -8.47
C LYS A 74 -0.25 -9.56 -9.28
N LEU A 75 -0.84 -9.32 -10.45
CA LEU A 75 -0.56 -8.13 -11.27
C LEU A 75 -0.78 -6.83 -10.49
N GLY A 76 0.08 -5.84 -10.73
CA GLY A 76 0.07 -4.54 -10.05
C GLY A 76 1.47 -4.09 -9.62
N SER A 77 1.59 -2.79 -9.34
CA SER A 77 2.84 -2.17 -8.86
C SER A 77 3.03 -2.32 -7.34
N LEU A 78 1.95 -2.56 -6.59
CA LEU A 78 1.98 -2.65 -5.13
C LEU A 78 2.81 -3.84 -4.59
N PRO A 79 2.61 -5.09 -5.07
CA PRO A 79 3.32 -6.23 -4.49
C PRO A 79 4.85 -6.16 -4.56
N PRO A 80 5.48 -5.72 -5.67
CA PRO A 80 6.93 -5.45 -5.71
C PRO A 80 7.39 -4.47 -4.63
N GLY A 81 6.59 -3.44 -4.34
CA GLY A 81 6.84 -2.49 -3.26
C GLY A 81 6.82 -3.13 -1.89
N LEU A 82 5.75 -3.84 -1.57
CA LEU A 82 5.56 -4.52 -0.29
C LEU A 82 6.72 -5.48 0.04
N ILE A 83 7.13 -6.28 -0.94
CA ILE A 83 8.27 -7.21 -0.81
C ILE A 83 9.58 -6.43 -0.62
N THR A 84 9.82 -5.39 -1.40
CA THR A 84 11.08 -4.62 -1.35
C THR A 84 11.27 -3.89 -0.03
N PHE A 85 10.18 -3.37 0.55
CA PHE A 85 10.20 -2.61 1.80
C PHE A 85 9.75 -3.41 3.02
N TYR A 86 9.66 -4.73 2.91
CA TYR A 86 9.33 -5.60 4.04
C TYR A 86 10.36 -5.42 5.17
N ASN A 87 9.89 -5.19 6.41
CA ASN A 87 10.70 -4.81 7.57
C ASN A 87 11.54 -3.53 7.41
N LEU A 88 11.29 -2.73 6.37
CA LEU A 88 11.95 -1.45 6.11
C LEU A 88 10.95 -0.29 6.05
N THR A 89 9.67 -0.55 6.33
CA THR A 89 8.60 0.44 6.36
C THR A 89 8.35 0.90 7.79
N TYR A 90 8.31 2.22 7.98
CA TYR A 90 7.86 2.87 9.20
C TYR A 90 6.35 3.15 9.07
N PRO A 91 5.52 2.66 10.00
CA PRO A 91 4.09 2.94 9.97
C PRO A 91 3.84 4.40 10.34
N LEU A 92 3.24 5.15 9.43
CA LEU A 92 2.79 6.52 9.69
C LEU A 92 1.42 6.52 10.36
N ASP A 93 1.12 7.62 11.07
CA ASP A 93 -0.22 7.84 11.61
C ASP A 93 -1.26 7.96 10.47
N ARG A 94 -2.46 7.42 10.71
CA ARG A 94 -3.54 7.36 9.70
C ARG A 94 -3.92 8.74 9.18
N SER A 95 -3.79 9.80 10.00
CA SER A 95 -4.05 11.17 9.56
C SER A 95 -3.15 11.62 8.40
N TRP A 96 -1.98 11.03 8.18
CA TRP A 96 -1.11 11.41 7.06
C TRP A 96 -1.68 11.03 5.69
N HIS A 97 -2.48 9.97 5.63
CA HIS A 97 -3.01 9.44 4.37
C HIS A 97 -4.34 8.73 4.60
N VAL A 98 -5.43 9.45 4.36
CA VAL A 98 -6.78 8.88 4.34
C VAL A 98 -7.10 8.44 2.91
N LEU A 99 -7.47 7.17 2.74
CA LEU A 99 -7.77 6.56 1.46
C LEU A 99 -9.08 5.77 1.56
N GLY A 100 -9.47 5.15 0.44
CA GLY A 100 -10.66 4.31 0.36
C GLY A 100 -11.93 5.02 -0.07
N LEU A 101 -11.93 6.35 -0.27
CA LEU A 101 -13.17 7.13 -0.47
C LEU A 101 -13.99 6.78 -1.74
N GLY A 102 -13.41 6.08 -2.70
CA GLY A 102 -14.15 5.54 -3.86
C GLY A 102 -14.49 4.06 -3.75
N TYR A 103 -14.31 3.44 -2.58
CA TYR A 103 -14.64 2.05 -2.24
C TYR A 103 -15.50 1.96 -0.97
N ASP A 104 -15.12 2.71 0.04
CA ASP A 104 -15.70 2.76 1.37
C ASP A 104 -16.57 4.01 1.50
N ALA A 105 -17.84 3.81 1.87
CA ALA A 105 -18.82 4.88 2.10
C ALA A 105 -18.91 5.28 3.58
N GLU A 106 -18.11 4.67 4.46
CA GLU A 106 -18.19 4.82 5.91
C GLU A 106 -16.97 5.54 6.51
N VAL A 107 -16.07 6.09 5.69
CA VAL A 107 -14.95 6.90 6.20
C VAL A 107 -15.50 8.16 6.87
N ASN A 108 -15.13 8.35 8.14
CA ASN A 108 -15.60 9.45 8.98
C ASN A 108 -15.15 10.81 8.43
N SER A 109 -16.07 11.77 8.34
CA SER A 109 -15.80 13.14 7.91
C SER A 109 -14.71 13.82 8.72
N THR A 110 -14.65 13.56 10.04
CA THR A 110 -13.60 14.11 10.91
C THR A 110 -12.22 13.56 10.56
N GLU A 111 -12.11 12.32 10.08
CA GLU A 111 -10.82 11.77 9.61
C GLU A 111 -10.38 12.45 8.32
N ILE A 112 -11.33 12.71 7.41
CA ILE A 112 -11.08 13.41 6.14
C ILE A 112 -10.63 14.85 6.39
N GLU A 113 -11.30 15.56 7.30
CA GLU A 113 -10.99 16.96 7.64
C GLU A 113 -9.61 17.12 8.30
N ASN A 114 -9.18 16.14 9.09
CA ASN A 114 -7.88 16.16 9.75
C ASN A 114 -6.78 15.48 8.93
N ALA A 115 -7.07 15.04 7.69
CA ALA A 115 -6.11 14.34 6.87
C ALA A 115 -5.05 15.29 6.29
N GLY A 116 -3.79 14.89 6.34
CA GLY A 116 -2.71 15.55 5.59
C GLY A 116 -2.83 15.33 4.08
N VAL A 117 -3.25 14.12 3.67
CA VAL A 117 -3.53 13.78 2.27
C VAL A 117 -4.80 12.94 2.18
N VAL A 118 -5.73 13.39 1.35
CA VAL A 118 -6.93 12.63 0.96
C VAL A 118 -6.70 11.98 -0.39
N HIS A 119 -6.82 10.65 -0.44
CA HIS A 119 -6.64 9.88 -1.66
C HIS A 119 -7.98 9.27 -2.10
N TYR A 120 -8.63 9.93 -3.05
CA TYR A 120 -9.82 9.41 -3.73
C TYR A 120 -9.46 8.24 -4.66
N ASN A 121 -9.09 7.07 -4.14
CA ASN A 121 -8.90 5.84 -4.90
C ASN A 121 -10.21 5.05 -5.02
N GLY A 122 -10.30 4.14 -6.01
CA GLY A 122 -11.52 3.39 -6.31
C GLY A 122 -12.41 4.00 -7.37
N ASN A 123 -13.61 3.43 -7.55
CA ASN A 123 -14.46 3.69 -8.71
C ASN A 123 -15.41 4.88 -8.49
N TYR A 124 -15.86 5.10 -7.26
CA TYR A 124 -16.89 6.10 -6.92
C TYR A 124 -16.28 7.47 -6.58
N LYS A 125 -15.56 8.08 -7.53
CA LYS A 125 -14.92 9.38 -7.34
C LYS A 125 -15.93 10.51 -7.12
N PRO A 126 -15.66 11.51 -6.27
CA PRO A 126 -16.63 12.56 -5.91
C PRO A 126 -17.11 13.40 -7.10
N TRP A 127 -16.31 13.54 -8.15
CA TRP A 127 -16.69 14.25 -9.39
C TRP A 127 -17.54 13.42 -10.37
N LEU A 128 -17.90 12.18 -10.03
CA LEU A 128 -18.77 11.33 -10.85
C LEU A 128 -20.21 11.38 -10.33
N GLU A 129 -21.16 11.09 -11.21
CA GLU A 129 -22.58 11.03 -10.82
C GLU A 129 -22.83 9.97 -9.76
N LEU A 130 -22.18 8.81 -9.92
CA LEU A 130 -22.28 7.63 -9.05
C LEU A 130 -21.54 7.78 -7.71
N ALA A 131 -20.89 8.92 -7.44
CA ALA A 131 -20.15 9.09 -6.21
C ALA A 131 -21.03 8.98 -4.96
N PHE A 132 -20.41 8.60 -3.84
CA PHE A 132 -21.08 8.70 -2.55
C PHE A 132 -21.46 10.16 -2.25
N PRO A 133 -22.74 10.46 -1.99
CA PRO A 133 -23.23 11.84 -1.89
C PRO A 133 -22.47 12.69 -0.86
N HIS A 134 -22.07 12.07 0.26
CA HIS A 134 -21.39 12.75 1.37
C HIS A 134 -19.92 13.09 1.08
N TYR A 135 -19.31 12.54 0.03
CA TYR A 135 -17.96 12.93 -0.41
C TYR A 135 -17.94 14.00 -1.51
N LYS A 136 -19.08 14.40 -2.07
CA LYS A 136 -19.13 15.42 -3.14
C LYS A 136 -18.76 16.83 -2.68
N GLY A 137 -18.77 17.09 -1.37
CA GLY A 137 -18.46 18.39 -0.78
C GLY A 137 -16.99 18.59 -0.39
N TYR A 138 -16.15 17.57 -0.56
CA TYR A 138 -14.71 17.59 -0.26
C TYR A 138 -13.87 17.54 -1.54
#